data_AF-Q55CX3-F1
#
_entry.id   AF-Q55CX3-F1
#
_cell.length_a   1.000
_cell.length_b   1.000
_cell.length_c   1.000
_cell.angle_alpha   90.00
_cell.angle_beta   90.00
_cell.angle_gamma   90.00
#
_symmetry.space_group_name_H-M   'P 1'
#
loop_
_entity.id
_entity.type
_entity.pdbx_description
1 polymer ?
#
loop_
_entity_poly.entity_id
_entity_poly.type
_entity_poly.pdbx_seq_one_letter_code
_entity_poly.pdbx_strand_id
1 'polypeptide(L)'
;MIGVSLMCTELQLSWSVENHSLEINKSTKILRAIIFILNLILCTQLVDYYLLLLSEVTHDWLTKRARGFRVTRVNVLKSTKLGPLFWCEILVCSLQPLPFVSGENAWYKDSKWGLLMWLRLYLFCRILRDFSPVYKLRFHIQKQLLRDVAPKFNWTLSLKYIISIAPILTYLTFTIFTLAVTGQWMYVFERERNELFTFAVSVYISFLSMITGWPTDTYDEYNPQTFGGRFAAIVACIFGLLLLSFVIESFARLTQATSHQRPILNLVSLVEAQKKERDSAARLIQLVWRRWRWQSSMSISQNRSMFNSKEALFCVKYIEYAKTLSRMRRERRAIQSQCQDSQPSQQSSIIEEIKSTLSNCDVTTITKSDDNDNSSIKIIESLQLKIKSLEDNQSIMLAQLNQLIQMQQFQIQIQQNQHQQQQVHLQQQQQQQHQQHVFNNENPQAQSSPQQQPQLHVFNNENQFT
;
A
#
# COMPACT_ATOMS: atom_id res chain seq x y z
N MET A 1 -9.70 2.56 27.13
CA MET A 1 -8.47 3.33 26.85
C MET A 1 -7.83 3.89 28.12
N ILE A 2 -8.55 4.67 28.96
CA ILE A 2 -8.00 5.21 30.22
C ILE A 2 -7.33 4.12 31.07
N GLY A 3 -8.01 2.98 31.29
CA GLY A 3 -7.41 1.87 32.04
C GLY A 3 -6.15 1.27 31.42
N VAL A 4 -6.03 1.26 30.08
CA VAL A 4 -4.81 0.79 29.37
C VAL A 4 -3.68 1.82 29.54
N SER A 5 -3.99 3.11 29.44
CA SER A 5 -3.03 4.18 29.70
C SER A 5 -2.51 4.12 31.14
N LEU A 6 -3.40 3.93 32.12
CA LEU A 6 -3.01 3.76 33.53
C LEU A 6 -2.17 2.49 33.74
N MET A 7 -2.47 1.41 33.03
CA MET A 7 -1.65 0.20 33.04
C MET A 7 -0.24 0.48 32.48
N CYS A 8 -0.11 1.21 31.37
CA CYS A 8 1.19 1.60 30.85
C CYS A 8 1.97 2.46 31.86
N THR A 9 1.31 3.40 32.54
CA THR A 9 1.95 4.21 33.59
C THR A 9 2.33 3.38 34.81
N GLU A 10 1.54 2.37 35.17
CA GLU A 10 1.84 1.45 36.27
C GLU A 10 3.06 0.58 35.94
N LEU A 11 3.17 0.10 34.68
CA LEU A 11 4.33 -0.66 34.21
C LEU A 11 5.62 0.16 34.15
N GLN A 12 5.51 1.47 33.92
CA GLN A 12 6.63 2.40 33.97
C GLN A 12 7.02 2.73 35.41
N LEU A 13 6.04 2.97 36.29
CA LEU A 13 6.29 3.35 37.69
C LEU A 13 6.74 2.18 38.57
N SER A 14 6.35 0.95 38.22
CA SER A 14 6.78 -0.27 38.93
C SER A 14 8.19 -0.71 38.55
N TRP A 15 8.81 -0.11 37.54
CA TRP A 15 10.16 -0.44 37.13
C TRP A 15 11.18 0.30 38.01
N SER A 16 11.91 -0.46 38.83
CA SER A 16 13.07 0.08 39.55
C SER A 16 14.30 -0.10 38.68
N VAL A 17 14.93 1.02 38.28
CA VAL A 17 16.15 1.01 37.46
C VAL A 17 17.31 0.33 38.20
N GLU A 18 17.37 0.46 39.52
CA GLU A 18 18.50 -0.04 40.32
C GLU A 18 18.53 -1.56 40.43
N ASN A 19 17.36 -2.19 40.58
CA ASN A 19 17.28 -3.64 40.84
C ASN A 19 16.91 -4.47 39.60
N HIS A 20 16.79 -3.85 38.41
CA HIS A 20 16.25 -4.46 37.19
C HIS A 20 15.01 -5.33 37.43
N SER A 21 14.20 -4.94 38.42
CA SER A 21 13.10 -5.75 38.92
C SER A 21 11.86 -4.91 39.15
N LEU A 22 10.72 -5.59 39.08
CA LEU A 22 9.41 -4.99 39.26
C LEU A 22 9.11 -4.85 40.76
N GLU A 23 9.24 -3.63 41.27
CA GLU A 23 8.92 -3.31 42.67
C GLU A 23 7.51 -2.74 42.79
N ILE A 24 6.71 -3.38 43.63
CA ILE A 24 5.32 -2.98 43.88
C ILE A 24 5.31 -1.93 44.99
N ASN A 25 5.53 -0.67 44.60
CA ASN A 25 5.44 0.50 45.47
C ASN A 25 4.00 0.82 45.91
N LYS A 26 3.84 1.63 46.97
CA LYS A 26 2.53 2.11 47.44
C LYS A 26 1.75 2.80 46.31
N SER A 27 2.41 3.62 45.51
CA SER A 27 1.82 4.30 44.33
C SER A 27 1.29 3.31 43.30
N THR A 28 2.05 2.25 43.01
CA THR A 28 1.66 1.16 42.11
C THR A 28 0.42 0.44 42.62
N LYS A 29 0.31 0.19 43.93
CA LYS A 29 -0.90 -0.40 44.55
C LYS A 29 -2.13 0.50 44.39
N ILE A 30 -1.98 1.82 44.55
CA ILE A 30 -3.06 2.79 44.33
C ILE A 30 -3.50 2.77 42.87
N LEU A 31 -2.56 2.79 41.91
CA LEU A 31 -2.88 2.70 40.49
C LEU A 31 -3.63 1.40 40.14
N ARG A 32 -3.22 0.25 40.69
CA ARG A 32 -3.94 -1.03 40.53
C ARG A 32 -5.36 -0.98 41.09
N ALA A 33 -5.56 -0.32 42.23
CA ALA A 33 -6.89 -0.12 42.80
C ALA A 33 -7.78 0.76 41.89
N ILE A 34 -7.23 1.83 41.32
CA ILE A 34 -7.95 2.69 40.35
C ILE A 34 -8.29 1.89 39.09
N ILE A 35 -7.35 1.11 38.54
CA ILE A 35 -7.58 0.24 37.37
C ILE A 35 -8.73 -0.75 37.67
N PHE A 36 -8.73 -1.35 38.87
CA PHE A 36 -9.77 -2.26 39.31
C PHE A 36 -11.15 -1.59 39.35
N ILE A 37 -11.27 -0.39 39.92
CA ILE A 37 -12.52 0.38 39.97
C ILE A 37 -13.00 0.75 38.56
N LEU A 38 -12.10 1.24 37.70
CA LEU A 38 -12.43 1.56 36.31
C LEU A 38 -12.93 0.33 35.54
N ASN A 39 -12.41 -0.85 35.86
CA ASN A 39 -12.87 -2.09 35.24
C ASN A 39 -14.25 -2.53 35.74
N LEU A 40 -14.58 -2.32 37.02
CA LEU A 40 -15.94 -2.55 37.51
C LEU A 40 -16.96 -1.66 36.80
N ILE A 41 -16.60 -0.39 36.57
CA ILE A 41 -17.42 0.55 35.79
C ILE A 41 -17.57 0.03 34.36
N LEU A 42 -16.48 -0.40 33.72
CA LEU A 42 -16.50 -0.96 32.36
C LEU A 42 -17.38 -2.22 32.27
N CYS A 43 -17.28 -3.13 33.24
CA CYS A 43 -18.12 -4.33 33.30
C CYS A 43 -19.60 -3.98 33.48
N THR A 44 -19.92 -2.97 34.29
CA THR A 44 -21.30 -2.48 34.47
C THR A 44 -21.84 -1.90 33.15
N GLN A 45 -21.05 -1.07 32.47
CA GLN A 45 -21.39 -0.53 31.15
C GLN A 45 -21.57 -1.63 30.10
N LEU A 46 -20.75 -2.68 30.16
CA LEU A 46 -20.90 -3.84 29.28
C LEU A 46 -22.21 -4.56 29.55
N VAL A 47 -22.57 -4.81 30.82
CA VAL A 47 -23.86 -5.39 31.19
C VAL A 47 -25.02 -4.54 30.65
N ASP A 48 -24.98 -3.23 30.84
CA ASP A 48 -26.00 -2.31 30.33
C ASP A 48 -26.10 -2.35 28.80
N TYR A 49 -24.97 -2.41 28.10
CA TYR A 49 -24.94 -2.56 26.64
C TYR A 49 -25.62 -3.85 26.18
N TYR A 50 -25.33 -4.99 26.82
CA TYR A 50 -25.99 -6.24 26.50
C TYR A 50 -27.47 -6.25 26.87
N LEU A 51 -27.86 -5.54 27.95
CA LEU A 51 -29.26 -5.36 28.30
C LEU A 51 -30.02 -4.55 27.24
N LEU A 52 -29.39 -3.53 26.65
CA LEU A 52 -29.95 -2.78 25.51
C LEU A 52 -30.02 -3.62 24.23
N LEU A 53 -28.99 -4.41 23.93
CA LEU A 53 -29.03 -5.31 22.79
C LEU A 53 -30.11 -6.38 22.95
N LEU A 54 -30.28 -6.86 24.19
CA LEU A 54 -31.34 -7.79 24.55
C LEU A 54 -32.71 -7.11 24.48
N SER A 55 -32.83 -5.82 24.80
CA SER A 55 -34.11 -5.11 24.68
C SER A 55 -34.56 -4.97 23.23
N GLU A 56 -33.64 -4.72 22.29
CA GLU A 56 -33.93 -4.68 20.85
C GLU A 56 -34.39 -6.05 20.33
N VAL A 57 -33.66 -7.12 20.65
CA VAL A 57 -34.04 -8.49 20.27
C VAL A 57 -35.32 -8.94 20.99
N THR A 58 -35.50 -8.51 22.24
CA THR A 58 -36.71 -8.85 22.99
C THR A 58 -37.92 -8.06 22.53
N HIS A 59 -37.79 -6.92 21.87
CA HIS A 59 -38.94 -6.25 21.25
C HIS A 59 -39.55 -7.14 20.14
N ASP A 60 -38.71 -7.80 19.35
CA ASP A 60 -39.13 -8.80 18.36
C ASP A 60 -39.64 -10.11 19.00
N TRP A 61 -39.17 -10.43 20.21
CA TRP A 61 -39.74 -11.54 20.98
C TRP A 61 -41.00 -11.16 21.76
N LEU A 62 -41.19 -9.90 22.13
CA LEU A 62 -42.34 -9.40 22.87
C LEU A 62 -43.57 -9.40 21.97
N THR A 63 -43.40 -9.09 20.68
CA THR A 63 -44.43 -9.33 19.66
C THR A 63 -44.77 -10.82 19.53
N LYS A 64 -43.82 -11.74 19.74
CA LYS A 64 -44.08 -13.20 19.85
C LYS A 64 -44.57 -13.64 21.23
N ARG A 65 -44.36 -12.85 22.30
CA ARG A 65 -44.69 -13.13 23.71
C ARG A 65 -46.18 -13.07 23.99
N ALA A 66 -46.99 -12.64 23.02
CA ALA A 66 -48.43 -12.91 22.99
C ALA A 66 -48.78 -14.41 23.17
N ARG A 67 -47.80 -15.33 23.08
CA ARG A 67 -47.96 -16.78 23.30
C ARG A 67 -47.60 -17.32 24.71
N GLY A 68 -47.54 -16.48 25.76
CA GLY A 68 -47.63 -16.95 27.16
C GLY A 68 -46.34 -17.44 27.85
N PHE A 69 -45.15 -17.26 27.26
CA PHE A 69 -43.89 -17.66 27.92
C PHE A 69 -43.35 -16.58 28.89
N ARG A 70 -43.20 -16.91 30.18
CA ARG A 70 -42.48 -16.07 31.16
C ARG A 70 -40.97 -16.17 30.91
N VAL A 71 -40.45 -15.32 30.03
CA VAL A 71 -39.01 -15.27 29.77
C VAL A 71 -38.35 -14.29 30.74
N THR A 72 -37.51 -14.81 31.65
CA THR A 72 -36.52 -14.05 32.45
C THR A 72 -35.35 -13.65 31.56
N ARG A 73 -34.80 -12.44 31.75
CA ARG A 73 -33.71 -11.88 30.92
C ARG A 73 -32.50 -12.83 30.82
N VAL A 74 -32.18 -13.51 31.92
CA VAL A 74 -31.08 -14.48 31.99
C VAL A 74 -31.33 -15.69 31.09
N ASN A 75 -32.57 -16.18 30.99
CA ASN A 75 -32.91 -17.26 30.07
C ASN A 75 -32.82 -16.83 28.61
N VAL A 76 -33.16 -15.57 28.29
CA VAL A 76 -32.93 -15.03 26.94
C VAL A 76 -31.44 -15.00 26.63
N LEU A 77 -30.61 -14.54 27.57
CA LEU A 77 -29.15 -14.48 27.38
C LEU A 77 -28.57 -15.88 27.13
N LYS A 78 -29.00 -16.89 27.90
CA LYS A 78 -28.57 -18.28 27.73
C LYS A 78 -29.05 -18.90 26.42
N SER A 79 -30.26 -18.55 25.97
CA SER A 79 -30.86 -19.09 24.74
C SER A 79 -30.34 -18.43 23.46
N THR A 80 -29.75 -17.23 23.56
CA THR A 80 -29.31 -16.47 22.39
C THR A 80 -27.83 -16.74 22.13
N LYS A 81 -27.41 -16.71 20.86
CA LYS A 81 -25.98 -16.79 20.46
C LYS A 81 -25.09 -15.71 21.13
N LEU A 82 -25.70 -14.71 21.77
CA LEU A 82 -25.06 -13.64 22.53
C LEU A 82 -24.51 -14.09 23.90
N GLY A 83 -25.04 -15.17 24.50
CA GLY A 83 -24.63 -15.64 25.83
C GLY A 83 -23.14 -16.00 25.97
N PRO A 84 -22.59 -16.92 25.16
CA PRO A 84 -21.17 -17.26 25.25
C PRO A 84 -20.27 -16.06 24.93
N LEU A 85 -20.69 -15.22 23.98
CA LEU A 85 -19.96 -14.02 23.58
C LEU A 85 -19.87 -13.00 24.74
N PHE A 86 -20.98 -12.81 25.49
CA PHE A 86 -21.00 -12.00 26.70
C PHE A 86 -20.01 -12.50 27.77
N TRP A 87 -20.02 -13.81 28.06
CA TRP A 87 -19.12 -14.38 29.07
C TRP A 87 -17.65 -14.31 28.64
N CYS A 88 -17.36 -14.55 27.36
CA CYS A 88 -16.01 -14.36 26.83
C CYS A 88 -15.55 -12.90 26.98
N GLU A 89 -16.41 -11.93 26.75
CA GLU A 89 -16.06 -10.51 26.90
C GLU A 89 -15.85 -10.10 28.35
N ILE A 90 -16.69 -10.59 29.27
CA ILE A 90 -16.45 -10.42 30.70
C ILE A 90 -15.11 -11.04 31.09
N LEU A 91 -14.77 -12.23 30.58
CA LEU A 91 -13.50 -12.88 30.85
C LEU A 91 -12.33 -12.01 30.36
N VAL A 92 -12.36 -11.53 29.11
CA VAL A 92 -11.33 -10.64 28.56
C VAL A 92 -11.23 -9.33 29.35
N CYS A 93 -12.36 -8.75 29.77
CA CYS A 93 -12.37 -7.57 30.62
C CYS A 93 -11.87 -7.88 32.04
N SER A 94 -12.05 -9.09 32.56
CA SER A 94 -11.58 -9.49 33.89
C SER A 94 -10.06 -9.65 33.98
N LEU A 95 -9.37 -9.82 32.85
CA LEU A 95 -7.91 -9.84 32.79
C LEU A 95 -7.35 -8.44 33.12
N GLN A 96 -6.88 -8.28 34.36
CA GLN A 96 -6.22 -7.09 34.88
C GLN A 96 -5.33 -7.44 36.07
N PRO A 97 -4.33 -6.60 36.40
CA PRO A 97 -3.59 -6.74 37.64
C PRO A 97 -4.53 -6.48 38.83
N LEU A 98 -4.79 -7.50 39.64
CA LEU A 98 -5.61 -7.37 40.84
C LEU A 98 -4.80 -6.70 41.97
N PRO A 99 -5.36 -5.71 42.68
CA PRO A 99 -4.64 -5.02 43.75
C PRO A 99 -4.42 -5.90 44.99
N PHE A 100 -5.22 -6.95 45.17
CA PHE A 100 -5.27 -7.76 46.40
C PHE A 100 -4.32 -8.96 46.40
N VAL A 101 -3.75 -9.34 45.24
CA VAL A 101 -2.90 -10.52 45.11
C VAL A 101 -1.44 -10.07 45.16
N SER A 102 -0.87 -10.03 46.37
CA SER A 102 0.54 -9.66 46.61
C SER A 102 1.37 -10.77 47.26
N GLY A 103 0.94 -12.03 47.17
CA GLY A 103 1.64 -13.18 47.77
C GLY A 103 2.84 -13.66 46.95
N GLU A 104 3.86 -14.20 47.63
CA GLU A 104 5.10 -14.72 47.01
C GLU A 104 4.88 -15.88 46.03
N ASN A 105 3.79 -16.64 46.19
CA ASN A 105 3.47 -17.82 45.37
C ASN A 105 2.49 -17.55 44.21
N ALA A 106 2.28 -16.29 43.84
CA ALA A 106 1.37 -15.96 42.75
C ALA A 106 2.13 -15.82 41.42
N TRP A 107 1.90 -16.74 40.49
CA TRP A 107 2.21 -16.56 39.06
C TRP A 107 1.59 -15.29 38.46
N TYR A 108 0.61 -14.70 39.15
CA TYR A 108 0.02 -13.39 38.89
C TYR A 108 0.82 -12.18 39.43
N LYS A 109 1.96 -12.40 40.12
CA LYS A 109 2.80 -11.31 40.65
C LYS A 109 3.39 -10.46 39.53
N ASP A 110 3.66 -11.06 38.37
CA ASP A 110 4.27 -10.37 37.24
C ASP A 110 3.33 -9.28 36.71
N SER A 111 3.75 -8.03 36.87
CA SER A 111 3.05 -6.86 36.30
C SER A 111 2.82 -6.99 34.79
N LYS A 112 3.57 -7.87 34.11
CA LYS A 112 3.40 -8.25 32.70
C LYS A 112 2.00 -8.75 32.36
N TRP A 113 1.26 -9.34 33.31
CA TRP A 113 -0.16 -9.68 33.11
C TRP A 113 -1.02 -8.46 32.75
N GLY A 114 -0.58 -7.26 33.12
CA GLY A 114 -1.15 -6.00 32.68
C GLY A 114 -1.18 -5.85 31.16
N LEU A 115 -0.20 -6.40 30.42
CA LEU A 115 -0.16 -6.36 28.95
C LEU A 115 -1.38 -7.02 28.30
N LEU A 116 -2.02 -7.98 28.96
CA LEU A 116 -3.27 -8.58 28.48
C LEU A 116 -4.43 -7.58 28.45
N MET A 117 -4.34 -6.43 29.13
CA MET A 117 -5.34 -5.37 28.99
C MET A 117 -5.42 -4.81 27.57
N TRP A 118 -4.38 -4.98 26.75
CA TRP A 118 -4.44 -4.66 25.32
C TRP A 118 -5.44 -5.54 24.55
N LEU A 119 -5.81 -6.73 25.04
CA LEU A 119 -6.88 -7.52 24.43
C LEU A 119 -8.18 -6.73 24.35
N ARG A 120 -8.43 -5.80 25.28
CA ARG A 120 -9.64 -4.95 25.32
C ARG A 120 -9.76 -4.00 24.12
N LEU A 121 -8.74 -3.90 23.27
CA LEU A 121 -8.79 -3.13 22.02
C LEU A 121 -9.92 -3.58 21.09
N TYR A 122 -10.43 -4.81 21.19
CA TYR A 122 -11.61 -5.24 20.43
C TYR A 122 -12.83 -4.32 20.68
N LEU A 123 -12.94 -3.70 21.86
CA LEU A 123 -14.00 -2.74 22.18
C LEU A 123 -13.92 -1.49 21.30
N PHE A 124 -12.71 -1.09 20.90
CA PHE A 124 -12.54 0.01 19.95
C PHE A 124 -13.13 -0.34 18.58
N CYS A 125 -12.90 -1.56 18.09
CA CYS A 125 -13.53 -2.04 16.85
C CYS A 125 -15.06 -2.04 16.93
N ARG A 126 -15.62 -2.37 18.11
CA ARG A 126 -17.06 -2.27 18.36
C ARG A 126 -17.54 -0.81 18.32
N ILE A 127 -16.85 0.11 18.98
CA ILE A 127 -17.17 1.54 18.94
C ILE A 127 -17.12 2.07 17.50
N LEU A 128 -16.08 1.72 16.73
CA LEU A 128 -15.97 2.11 15.32
C LEU A 128 -17.17 1.63 14.49
N ARG A 129 -17.69 0.43 14.75
CA ARG A 129 -18.91 -0.07 14.11
C ARG A 129 -20.12 0.78 14.49
N ASP A 130 -20.32 1.03 15.77
CA ASP A 130 -21.53 1.68 16.29
C ASP A 130 -21.58 3.19 15.92
N PHE A 131 -20.43 3.85 15.81
CA PHE A 131 -20.32 5.24 15.35
C PHE A 131 -20.33 5.39 13.83
N SER A 132 -20.12 4.30 13.08
CA SER A 132 -20.14 4.33 11.62
C SER A 132 -21.52 4.79 11.10
N PRO A 133 -21.58 5.76 10.17
CA PRO A 133 -22.85 6.24 9.62
C PRO A 133 -23.63 5.13 8.90
N VAL A 134 -22.93 4.13 8.36
CA VAL A 134 -23.55 2.93 7.76
C VAL A 134 -24.40 2.17 8.77
N TYR A 135 -23.91 2.05 10.00
CA TYR A 135 -24.62 1.33 11.06
C TYR A 135 -25.80 2.14 11.61
N LYS A 136 -25.65 3.47 11.70
CA LYS A 136 -26.75 4.39 12.05
C LYS A 136 -27.88 4.37 11.01
N LEU A 137 -27.53 4.27 9.73
CA LEU A 137 -28.49 4.27 8.62
C LEU A 137 -29.03 2.87 8.27
N ARG A 138 -28.76 1.84 9.09
CA ARG A 138 -29.10 0.44 8.80
C ARG A 138 -30.56 0.22 8.39
N PHE A 139 -31.49 0.84 9.11
CA PHE A 139 -32.93 0.70 8.87
C PHE A 139 -33.34 1.30 7.53
N HIS A 140 -32.77 2.46 7.18
CA HIS A 140 -33.05 3.13 5.91
C HIS A 140 -32.46 2.36 4.73
N ILE A 141 -31.21 1.87 4.85
CA ILE A 141 -30.56 1.04 3.83
C ILE A 141 -31.37 -0.24 3.62
N GLN A 142 -31.76 -0.94 4.69
CA GLN A 142 -32.55 -2.16 4.59
C GLN A 142 -33.92 -1.93 3.95
N LYS A 143 -34.53 -0.76 4.15
CA LYS A 143 -35.80 -0.37 3.50
C LYS A 143 -35.64 0.00 2.03
N GLN A 144 -34.49 0.53 1.61
CA GLN A 144 -34.25 0.85 0.20
C GLN A 144 -33.83 -0.39 -0.61
N LEU A 145 -33.09 -1.30 0.01
CA LEU A 145 -32.55 -2.50 -0.63
C LEU A 145 -33.56 -3.66 -0.70
N LEU A 146 -34.87 -3.38 -0.84
CA LEU A 146 -35.96 -4.36 -0.77
C LEU A 146 -35.85 -5.55 -1.74
N ARG A 147 -35.01 -5.46 -2.78
CA ARG A 147 -34.84 -6.51 -3.78
C ARG A 147 -33.57 -7.33 -3.61
N ASP A 148 -32.57 -6.83 -2.88
CA ASP A 148 -31.31 -7.53 -2.68
C ASP A 148 -31.21 -8.10 -1.27
N VAL A 149 -30.43 -9.17 -1.13
CA VAL A 149 -30.12 -9.76 0.17
C VAL A 149 -29.47 -8.68 1.04
N ALA A 150 -30.19 -8.25 2.08
CA ALA A 150 -29.70 -7.21 2.98
C ALA A 150 -28.31 -7.58 3.52
N PRO A 151 -27.31 -6.69 3.38
CA PRO A 151 -25.95 -7.00 3.80
C PRO A 151 -25.93 -7.21 5.32
N LYS A 152 -25.15 -8.19 5.77
CA LYS A 152 -24.88 -8.36 7.20
C LYS A 152 -24.08 -7.14 7.68
N PHE A 153 -24.68 -6.31 8.53
CA PHE A 153 -24.05 -5.12 9.13
C PHE A 153 -22.95 -5.50 10.14
N ASN A 154 -21.87 -6.08 9.63
CA ASN A 154 -20.70 -6.52 10.40
C ASN A 154 -19.70 -5.36 10.55
N TRP A 155 -18.82 -5.47 11.55
CA TRP A 155 -17.73 -4.50 11.77
C TRP A 155 -16.84 -4.33 10.53
N THR A 156 -16.69 -5.38 9.72
CA THR A 156 -15.95 -5.34 8.45
C THR A 156 -16.54 -4.35 7.46
N LEU A 157 -17.88 -4.20 7.40
CA LEU A 157 -18.53 -3.24 6.50
C LEU A 157 -18.24 -1.80 6.95
N SER A 158 -18.33 -1.55 8.26
CA SER A 158 -17.98 -0.25 8.85
C SER A 158 -16.52 0.11 8.61
N LEU A 159 -15.61 -0.86 8.75
CA LEU A 159 -14.18 -0.65 8.50
C LEU A 159 -13.90 -0.39 7.01
N LYS A 160 -14.52 -1.15 6.09
CA LYS A 160 -14.45 -0.90 4.65
C LYS A 160 -14.94 0.50 4.28
N TYR A 161 -16.01 0.96 4.91
CA TYR A 161 -16.56 2.30 4.70
C TYR A 161 -15.57 3.39 5.14
N ILE A 162 -14.99 3.28 6.35
CA ILE A 162 -14.00 4.25 6.86
C ILE A 162 -12.78 4.32 5.93
N ILE A 163 -12.27 3.14 5.53
CA ILE A 163 -11.17 2.99 4.59
C ILE A 163 -11.46 3.67 3.25
N SER A 164 -12.69 3.58 2.75
CA SER A 164 -13.07 4.14 1.45
C SER A 164 -13.11 5.67 1.45
N ILE A 165 -13.41 6.30 2.59
CA ILE A 165 -13.53 7.76 2.68
C ILE A 165 -12.16 8.42 2.88
N ALA A 166 -11.34 7.85 3.77
CA ALA A 166 -10.06 8.45 4.13
C ALA A 166 -8.98 7.37 4.25
N PRO A 167 -8.51 6.79 3.12
CA PRO A 167 -7.56 5.66 3.14
C PRO A 167 -6.24 6.02 3.81
N ILE A 168 -5.67 7.19 3.50
CA ILE A 168 -4.37 7.64 4.04
C ILE A 168 -4.44 7.87 5.54
N LEU A 169 -5.47 8.60 6.01
CA LEU A 169 -5.65 8.88 7.44
C LEU A 169 -5.90 7.60 8.23
N THR A 170 -6.69 6.69 7.67
CA THR A 170 -6.96 5.37 8.27
C THR A 170 -5.68 4.56 8.39
N TYR A 171 -4.87 4.49 7.32
CA TYR A 171 -3.56 3.85 7.34
C TYR A 171 -2.66 4.43 8.43
N LEU A 172 -2.46 5.75 8.44
CA LEU A 172 -1.58 6.43 9.41
C LEU A 172 -2.02 6.17 10.86
N THR A 173 -3.33 6.17 11.11
CA THR A 173 -3.89 5.87 12.43
C THR A 173 -3.62 4.42 12.84
N PHE A 174 -3.83 3.44 11.94
CA PHE A 174 -3.53 2.04 12.24
C PHE A 174 -2.02 1.80 12.43
N THR A 175 -1.17 2.46 11.66
CA THR A 175 0.28 2.38 11.79
C THR A 175 0.74 2.89 13.16
N ILE A 176 0.36 4.11 13.53
CA ILE A 176 0.72 4.70 14.84
C ILE A 176 0.21 3.82 15.98
N PHE A 177 -1.02 3.33 15.86
CA PHE A 177 -1.62 2.47 16.86
C PHE A 177 -0.90 1.13 17.01
N THR A 178 -0.58 0.48 15.88
CA THR A 178 0.17 -0.79 15.87
C THR A 178 1.53 -0.58 16.53
N LEU A 179 2.28 0.44 16.11
CA LEU A 179 3.59 0.79 16.68
C LEU A 179 3.54 1.04 18.19
N ALA A 180 2.51 1.74 18.67
CA ALA A 180 2.34 1.99 20.09
C ALA A 180 2.11 0.69 20.88
N VAL A 181 1.33 -0.26 20.33
CA VAL A 181 1.05 -1.55 20.97
C VAL A 181 2.28 -2.46 20.94
N THR A 182 2.83 -2.71 19.76
CA THR A 182 3.93 -3.67 19.57
C THR A 182 5.24 -3.13 20.15
N GLY A 183 5.50 -1.83 20.05
CA GLY A 183 6.61 -1.16 20.70
C GLY A 183 6.53 -1.28 22.23
N GLN A 184 5.37 -0.98 22.82
CA GLN A 184 5.18 -1.13 24.27
C GLN A 184 5.33 -2.59 24.74
N TRP A 185 4.77 -3.55 24.01
CA TRP A 185 4.93 -4.97 24.32
C TRP A 185 6.40 -5.38 24.31
N MET A 186 7.12 -5.05 23.24
CA MET A 186 8.53 -5.40 23.11
C MET A 186 9.39 -4.74 24.17
N TYR A 187 9.16 -3.46 24.47
CA TYR A 187 9.84 -2.74 25.55
C TYR A 187 9.71 -3.44 26.90
N VAL A 188 8.49 -3.83 27.28
CA VAL A 188 8.21 -4.43 28.59
C VAL A 188 8.89 -5.79 28.75
N PHE A 189 9.04 -6.56 27.67
CA PHE A 189 9.70 -7.86 27.71
C PHE A 189 11.23 -7.77 27.64
N GLU A 190 11.79 -6.90 26.78
CA GLU A 190 13.25 -6.84 26.58
C GLU A 190 13.99 -6.03 27.65
N ARG A 191 13.35 -5.04 28.29
CA ARG A 191 14.01 -4.18 29.30
C ARG A 191 14.59 -4.93 30.51
N GLU A 192 14.08 -6.12 30.81
CA GLU A 192 14.59 -6.97 31.90
C GLU A 192 15.87 -7.72 31.52
N ARG A 193 16.12 -7.89 30.22
CA ARG A 193 17.25 -8.69 29.73
C ARG A 193 18.37 -7.83 29.18
N ASN A 194 18.05 -6.68 28.59
CA ASN A 194 19.04 -5.82 27.96
C ASN A 194 18.75 -4.35 28.28
N GLU A 195 19.71 -3.69 28.94
CA GLU A 195 19.62 -2.28 29.35
C GLU A 195 19.60 -1.30 28.18
N LEU A 196 20.14 -1.72 27.01
CA LEU A 196 20.18 -0.91 25.80
C LEU A 196 18.79 -0.72 25.17
N PHE A 197 17.80 -1.54 25.55
CA PHE A 197 16.43 -1.44 25.05
C PHE A 197 15.66 -0.30 25.73
N THR A 198 15.90 0.92 25.25
CA THR A 198 15.04 2.06 25.56
C THR A 198 13.70 1.96 24.83
N PHE A 199 12.67 2.69 25.31
CA PHE A 199 11.38 2.73 24.65
C PHE A 199 11.48 3.21 23.18
N ALA A 200 12.34 4.21 22.92
CA ALA A 200 12.58 4.71 21.56
C ALA A 200 13.16 3.62 20.64
N VAL A 201 14.13 2.85 21.13
CA VAL A 201 14.72 1.71 20.42
C VAL A 201 13.66 0.65 20.13
N SER A 202 12.78 0.33 21.10
CA SER A 202 11.71 -0.64 20.90
C SER A 202 10.70 -0.20 19.83
N VAL A 203 10.33 1.08 19.79
CA VAL A 203 9.42 1.61 18.76
C VAL A 203 10.11 1.59 17.40
N TYR A 204 11.40 1.93 17.33
CA TYR A 204 12.19 1.87 16.12
C TYR A 204 12.31 0.45 15.56
N ILE A 205 12.64 -0.54 16.38
CA ILE A 205 12.68 -1.96 15.98
C ILE A 205 11.31 -2.44 15.51
N SER A 206 10.24 -2.04 16.21
CA SER A 206 8.88 -2.40 15.80
C SER A 206 8.52 -1.78 14.45
N PHE A 207 8.98 -0.57 14.17
CA PHE A 207 8.79 0.10 12.89
C PHE A 207 9.59 -0.57 11.77
N LEU A 208 10.86 -0.90 12.01
CA LEU A 208 11.67 -1.67 11.06
C LEU A 208 11.01 -3.02 10.76
N SER A 209 10.64 -3.79 11.79
CA SER A 209 9.98 -5.10 11.64
C SER A 209 8.69 -5.02 10.82
N MET A 210 7.95 -3.91 10.94
CA MET A 210 6.72 -3.66 10.21
C MET A 210 6.98 -3.33 8.72
N ILE A 211 8.09 -2.68 8.39
CA ILE A 211 8.43 -2.27 7.01
C ILE A 211 9.22 -3.34 6.26
N THR A 212 10.28 -3.89 6.87
CA THR A 212 11.18 -4.86 6.22
C THR A 212 10.57 -6.27 6.18
N GLY A 213 9.58 -6.54 7.03
CA GLY A 213 8.93 -7.84 7.11
C GLY A 213 9.79 -8.92 7.77
N TRP A 214 10.96 -8.58 8.31
CA TRP A 214 11.84 -9.53 9.00
C TRP A 214 12.23 -9.02 10.38
N PRO A 215 11.95 -9.78 11.46
CA PRO A 215 12.28 -9.37 12.82
C PRO A 215 13.79 -9.38 13.11
N THR A 216 14.59 -10.02 12.26
CA THR A 216 16.05 -10.16 12.40
C THR A 216 16.85 -9.21 11.50
N ASP A 217 16.19 -8.35 10.73
CA ASP A 217 16.86 -7.35 9.88
C ASP A 217 17.26 -6.08 10.68
N THR A 218 17.03 -6.10 11.99
CA THR A 218 17.64 -5.13 12.89
C THR A 218 19.11 -5.43 13.07
N TYR A 219 19.94 -4.39 13.21
CA TYR A 219 21.33 -4.52 13.67
C TYR A 219 21.42 -5.56 14.79
N ASP A 220 22.41 -6.46 14.71
CA ASP A 220 22.55 -7.63 15.61
C ASP A 220 22.45 -7.28 17.10
N GLU A 221 22.85 -6.06 17.47
CA GLU A 221 22.80 -5.51 18.84
C GLU A 221 21.37 -5.35 19.40
N TYR A 222 20.38 -5.17 18.53
CA TYR A 222 18.99 -4.82 18.88
C TYR A 222 17.98 -5.93 18.60
N ASN A 223 18.45 -7.17 18.45
CA ASN A 223 17.57 -8.30 18.16
C ASN A 223 16.86 -8.78 19.45
N PRO A 224 15.52 -8.85 19.50
CA PRO A 224 14.79 -9.29 20.69
C PRO A 224 15.15 -10.73 21.08
N GLN A 225 15.64 -10.91 22.30
CA GLN A 225 16.11 -12.21 22.77
C GLN A 225 15.04 -12.96 23.56
N THR A 226 14.05 -12.26 24.12
CA THR A 226 12.98 -12.87 24.91
C THR A 226 11.88 -13.43 24.00
N PHE A 227 11.19 -14.47 24.47
CA PHE A 227 10.06 -15.04 23.74
C PHE A 227 8.96 -14.00 23.49
N GLY A 228 8.67 -13.16 24.49
CA GLY A 228 7.66 -12.10 24.38
C GLY A 228 8.05 -11.00 23.39
N GLY A 229 9.32 -10.57 23.39
CA GLY A 229 9.84 -9.60 22.42
C GLY A 229 9.80 -10.15 20.98
N ARG A 230 10.22 -11.40 20.77
CA ARG A 230 10.12 -12.08 19.48
C ARG A 230 8.67 -12.21 19.00
N PHE A 231 7.76 -12.57 19.90
CA PHE A 231 6.33 -12.65 19.58
C PHE A 231 5.79 -11.28 19.17
N ALA A 232 6.12 -10.21 19.89
CA ALA A 232 5.74 -8.85 19.55
C ALA A 232 6.29 -8.41 18.18
N ALA A 233 7.53 -8.76 17.86
CA ALA A 233 8.14 -8.47 16.56
C ALA A 233 7.46 -9.22 15.40
N ILE A 234 7.10 -10.50 15.59
CA ILE A 234 6.32 -11.28 14.61
C ILE A 234 4.94 -10.66 14.40
N VAL A 235 4.25 -10.26 15.47
CA VAL A 235 2.95 -9.59 15.39
C VAL A 235 3.08 -8.27 14.64
N ALA A 236 4.11 -7.47 14.91
CA ALA A 236 4.40 -6.23 14.19
C ALA A 236 4.63 -6.48 12.69
N CYS A 237 5.36 -7.55 12.34
CA CYS A 237 5.55 -7.96 10.94
C CYS A 237 4.22 -8.33 10.27
N ILE A 238 3.37 -9.16 10.90
CA ILE A 238 2.07 -9.55 10.33
C ILE A 238 1.18 -8.31 10.07
N PHE A 239 1.07 -7.41 11.05
CA PHE A 239 0.32 -6.17 10.86
C PHE A 239 0.97 -5.25 9.82
N GLY A 240 2.29 -5.20 9.76
CA GLY A 240 3.04 -4.46 8.74
C GLY A 240 2.75 -4.93 7.32
N LEU A 241 2.75 -6.24 7.08
CA LEU A 241 2.40 -6.83 5.78
C LEU A 241 0.94 -6.54 5.39
N LEU A 242 0.02 -6.60 6.34
CA LEU A 242 -1.39 -6.23 6.11
C LEU A 242 -1.54 -4.74 5.78
N LEU A 243 -0.82 -3.88 6.49
CA LEU A 243 -0.82 -2.43 6.25
C LEU A 243 -0.16 -2.07 4.90
N LEU A 244 0.94 -2.73 4.53
CA LEU A 244 1.57 -2.58 3.22
C LEU A 244 0.63 -2.99 2.09
N SER A 245 -0.05 -4.14 2.23
CA SER A 245 -1.07 -4.60 1.28
C SER A 245 -2.18 -3.56 1.12
N PHE A 246 -2.58 -2.92 2.21
CA PHE A 246 -3.59 -1.87 2.21
C PHE A 246 -3.14 -0.59 1.46
N VAL A 247 -1.87 -0.21 1.61
CA VAL A 247 -1.28 0.94 0.88
C VAL A 247 -1.22 0.67 -0.60
N ILE A 248 -0.75 -0.52 -1.01
CA ILE A 248 -0.66 -0.92 -2.42
C ILE A 248 -2.04 -0.85 -3.08
N GLU A 249 -3.05 -1.44 -2.45
CA GLU A 249 -4.44 -1.40 -2.94
C GLU A 249 -5.00 0.04 -3.01
N SER A 250 -4.70 0.87 -2.01
CA SER A 250 -5.15 2.27 -2.01
C SER A 250 -4.46 3.09 -3.10
N PHE A 251 -3.16 2.86 -3.34
CA PHE A 251 -2.40 3.50 -4.42
C PHE A 251 -2.89 3.04 -5.80
N ALA A 252 -3.22 1.75 -5.95
CA ALA A 252 -3.80 1.21 -7.18
C ALA A 252 -5.13 1.90 -7.52
N ARG A 253 -6.01 2.11 -6.53
CA ARG A 253 -7.27 2.85 -6.73
C ARG A 253 -7.08 4.32 -7.10
N LEU A 254 -6.08 4.98 -6.53
CA LEU A 254 -5.77 6.38 -6.86
C LEU A 254 -5.16 6.53 -8.27
N THR A 255 -4.41 5.53 -8.73
CA THR A 255 -3.78 5.52 -10.06
C THR A 255 -4.78 5.17 -11.17
N GLN A 256 -5.86 4.46 -10.85
CA GLN A 256 -6.88 4.13 -11.83
C GLN A 256 -7.66 5.37 -12.27
N ALA A 257 -7.78 5.56 -13.58
CA ALA A 257 -8.60 6.63 -14.14
C ALA A 257 -10.07 6.49 -13.71
N THR A 258 -10.62 7.58 -13.19
CA THR A 258 -12.04 7.68 -12.80
C THR A 258 -12.93 7.45 -14.03
N SER A 259 -14.16 6.96 -13.84
CA SER A 259 -15.12 6.71 -14.94
C SER A 259 -15.34 7.93 -15.86
N HIS A 260 -15.21 9.16 -15.34
CA HIS A 260 -15.29 10.40 -16.12
C HIS A 260 -13.99 10.75 -16.87
N GLN A 261 -12.84 10.29 -16.39
CA GLN A 261 -11.52 10.54 -16.98
C GLN A 261 -11.21 9.53 -18.10
N ARG A 262 -11.72 8.29 -17.99
CA ARG A 262 -11.49 7.23 -19.00
C ARG A 262 -11.87 7.64 -20.43
N PRO A 263 -13.05 8.22 -20.72
CA PRO A 263 -13.41 8.67 -22.06
C PRO A 263 -12.46 9.73 -22.62
N ILE A 264 -12.00 10.65 -21.76
CA ILE A 264 -11.06 11.71 -22.16
C ILE A 264 -9.70 11.11 -22.50
N LEU A 265 -9.17 10.20 -21.66
CA LEU A 265 -7.92 9.50 -21.93
C LEU A 265 -7.98 8.66 -23.21
N ASN A 266 -9.11 8.00 -23.46
CA ASN A 266 -9.36 7.26 -24.69
C ASN A 266 -9.44 8.18 -25.92
N LEU A 267 -10.01 9.38 -25.78
CA LEU A 267 -10.04 10.36 -26.86
C LEU A 267 -8.65 10.91 -27.17
N VAL A 268 -7.85 11.22 -26.14
CA VAL A 268 -6.47 11.69 -26.29
C VAL A 268 -5.62 10.63 -26.99
N SER A 269 -5.70 9.36 -26.56
CA SER A 269 -4.96 8.25 -27.20
C SER A 269 -5.39 8.02 -28.66
N LEU A 270 -6.68 8.24 -28.96
CA LEU A 270 -7.18 8.18 -30.34
C LEU A 270 -6.59 9.30 -31.22
N VAL A 271 -6.54 10.54 -30.71
CA VAL A 271 -5.96 11.69 -31.44
C VAL A 271 -4.46 11.48 -31.67
N GLU A 272 -3.73 10.98 -30.66
CA GLU A 272 -2.32 10.64 -30.82
C GLU A 272 -2.09 9.53 -31.86
N ALA A 273 -2.92 8.49 -31.85
CA ALA A 273 -2.86 7.43 -32.84
C ALA A 273 -3.16 7.95 -34.27
N GLN A 274 -4.13 8.86 -34.41
CA GLN A 274 -4.43 9.51 -35.69
C GLN A 274 -3.25 10.36 -36.18
N LYS A 275 -2.57 11.12 -35.29
CA LYS A 275 -1.38 11.89 -35.64
C LYS A 275 -0.25 10.98 -36.13
N LYS A 276 0.03 9.88 -35.41
CA LYS A 276 1.02 8.87 -35.84
C LYS A 276 0.68 8.22 -37.19
N GLU A 277 -0.60 7.97 -37.46
CA GLU A 277 -1.05 7.48 -38.78
C GLU A 277 -0.81 8.52 -39.88
N ARG A 278 -1.20 9.79 -39.66
CA ARG A 278 -0.98 10.89 -40.62
C ARG A 278 0.51 11.08 -40.92
N ASP A 279 1.37 11.08 -39.90
CA ASP A 279 2.82 11.20 -40.06
C ASP A 279 3.41 10.01 -40.85
N SER A 280 2.93 8.78 -40.57
CA SER A 280 3.36 7.58 -41.30
C SER A 280 2.91 7.62 -42.76
N ALA A 281 1.69 8.09 -43.03
CA ALA A 281 1.17 8.28 -44.38
C ALA A 281 1.97 9.35 -45.13
N ALA A 282 2.29 10.48 -44.49
CA ALA A 282 3.12 11.53 -45.04
C ALA A 282 4.52 11.02 -45.42
N ARG A 283 5.17 10.22 -44.56
CA ARG A 283 6.47 9.58 -44.87
C ARG A 283 6.40 8.65 -46.07
N LEU A 284 5.32 7.88 -46.21
CA LEU A 284 5.10 7.00 -47.36
C LEU A 284 4.94 7.81 -48.65
N ILE A 285 4.14 8.88 -48.62
CA ILE A 285 3.94 9.78 -49.77
C ILE A 285 5.26 10.46 -50.15
N GLN A 286 6.01 10.99 -49.17
CA GLN A 286 7.32 11.60 -49.39
C GLN A 286 8.31 10.63 -50.03
N LEU A 287 8.30 9.35 -49.64
CA LEU A 287 9.15 8.33 -50.24
C LEU A 287 8.78 8.06 -51.70
N VAL A 288 7.48 7.89 -51.99
CA VAL A 288 6.97 7.66 -53.35
C VAL A 288 7.33 8.85 -54.24
N TRP A 289 7.14 10.07 -53.74
CA TRP A 289 7.49 11.30 -54.46
C TRP A 289 9.00 11.43 -54.70
N ARG A 290 9.84 11.14 -53.69
CA ARG A 290 11.31 11.11 -53.84
C ARG A 290 11.75 10.08 -54.88
N ARG A 291 11.12 8.91 -54.92
CA ARG A 291 11.38 7.87 -55.92
C ARG A 291 11.04 8.38 -57.32
N TRP A 292 9.83 8.93 -57.51
CA TRP A 292 9.39 9.48 -58.79
C TRP A 292 10.32 10.59 -59.29
N ARG A 293 10.65 11.57 -58.42
CA ARG A 293 11.57 12.66 -58.76
C ARG A 293 12.96 12.15 -59.14
N TRP A 294 13.49 11.18 -58.39
CA TRP A 294 14.78 10.56 -58.70
C TRP A 294 14.73 9.84 -60.06
N GLN A 295 13.68 9.07 -60.33
CA GLN A 295 13.48 8.34 -61.58
C GLN A 295 13.35 9.28 -62.79
N SER A 296 12.70 10.44 -62.64
CA SER A 296 12.63 11.45 -63.69
C SER A 296 13.97 12.15 -63.97
N SER A 297 14.85 12.25 -62.96
CA SER A 297 16.16 12.92 -63.09
C SER A 297 17.27 12.02 -63.65
N MET A 298 17.12 10.70 -63.55
CA MET A 298 18.20 9.75 -63.82
C MET A 298 17.92 8.99 -65.12
N SER A 299 18.77 9.17 -66.14
CA SER A 299 18.72 8.30 -67.32
C SER A 299 19.22 6.90 -66.94
N ILE A 300 18.42 5.88 -67.23
CA ILE A 300 18.73 4.45 -67.00
C ILE A 300 20.08 4.07 -67.63
N SER A 301 20.51 4.78 -68.68
CA SER A 301 21.72 4.50 -69.45
C SER A 301 23.04 4.79 -68.72
N GLN A 302 23.08 5.63 -67.68
CA GLN A 302 24.35 6.10 -67.14
C GLN A 302 25.03 5.14 -66.15
N ASN A 303 24.28 4.38 -65.35
CA ASN A 303 24.85 3.39 -64.43
C ASN A 303 23.82 2.38 -63.92
N ARG A 304 23.67 1.25 -64.62
CA ARG A 304 22.66 0.21 -64.33
C ARG A 304 22.79 -0.41 -62.93
N SER A 305 24.01 -0.62 -62.43
CA SER A 305 24.22 -1.21 -61.10
C SER A 305 23.83 -0.25 -59.98
N MET A 306 24.17 1.03 -60.11
CA MET A 306 23.77 2.07 -59.15
C MET A 306 22.26 2.31 -59.16
N PHE A 307 21.63 2.25 -60.35
CA PHE A 307 20.17 2.30 -60.49
C PHE A 307 19.49 1.15 -59.73
N ASN A 308 19.91 -0.10 -59.98
CA ASN A 308 19.34 -1.28 -59.31
C ASN A 308 19.51 -1.23 -57.78
N SER A 309 20.66 -0.78 -57.29
CA SER A 309 20.92 -0.67 -55.84
C SER A 309 20.05 0.40 -55.18
N LYS A 310 19.90 1.58 -55.79
CA LYS A 310 18.99 2.63 -55.29
C LYS A 310 17.53 2.22 -55.39
N GLU A 311 17.13 1.55 -56.46
CA GLU A 311 15.76 1.04 -56.61
C GLU A 311 15.44 0.00 -55.54
N ALA A 312 16.36 -0.93 -55.26
CA ALA A 312 16.22 -1.89 -54.17
C ALA A 312 16.05 -1.19 -52.82
N LEU A 313 16.83 -0.12 -52.54
CA LEU A 313 16.69 0.68 -51.33
C LEU A 313 15.30 1.35 -51.23
N PHE A 314 14.77 1.90 -52.33
CA PHE A 314 13.42 2.46 -52.36
C PHE A 314 12.36 1.39 -52.12
N CYS A 315 12.50 0.20 -52.71
CA CYS A 315 11.58 -0.92 -52.50
C CYS A 315 11.58 -1.38 -51.04
N VAL A 316 12.75 -1.52 -50.40
CA VAL A 316 12.86 -1.88 -48.99
C VAL A 316 12.20 -0.82 -48.09
N LYS A 317 12.52 0.46 -48.30
CA LYS A 317 11.90 1.56 -47.54
C LYS A 317 10.39 1.65 -47.75
N TYR A 318 9.93 1.36 -48.97
CA TYR A 318 8.50 1.35 -49.28
C TYR A 318 7.78 0.26 -48.50
N ILE A 319 8.33 -0.96 -48.49
CA ILE A 319 7.79 -2.08 -47.71
C ILE A 319 7.80 -1.73 -46.21
N GLU A 320 8.86 -1.11 -45.71
CA GLU A 320 8.96 -0.69 -44.31
C GLU A 320 7.90 0.36 -43.94
N TYR A 321 7.77 1.44 -44.72
CA TYR A 321 6.78 2.49 -44.46
C TYR A 321 5.34 2.01 -44.64
N ALA A 322 5.09 1.14 -45.63
CA ALA A 322 3.78 0.51 -45.81
C ALA A 322 3.42 -0.42 -44.64
N LYS A 323 4.40 -1.20 -44.12
CA LYS A 323 4.22 -2.03 -42.93
C LYS A 323 3.97 -1.18 -41.68
N THR A 324 4.71 -0.09 -41.50
CA THR A 324 4.53 0.85 -40.37
C THR A 324 3.16 1.51 -40.42
N LEU A 325 2.72 2.02 -41.57
CA LEU A 325 1.37 2.57 -41.74
C LEU A 325 0.28 1.53 -41.41
N SER A 326 0.48 0.27 -41.84
CA SER A 326 -0.43 -0.83 -41.54
C SER A 326 -0.45 -1.21 -40.06
N ARG A 327 0.66 -1.04 -39.32
CA ARG A 327 0.70 -1.19 -37.85
C ARG A 327 -0.06 -0.06 -37.16
N MET A 328 0.21 1.19 -37.53
CA MET A 328 -0.47 2.37 -36.95
C MET A 328 -1.98 2.32 -37.19
N ARG A 329 -2.43 1.87 -38.37
CA ARG A 329 -3.86 1.66 -38.66
C ARG A 329 -4.51 0.60 -37.77
N ARG A 330 -3.78 -0.49 -37.44
CA ARG A 330 -4.27 -1.53 -36.53
C ARG A 330 -4.37 -1.03 -35.10
N GLU A 331 -3.36 -0.31 -34.62
CA GLU A 331 -3.39 0.35 -33.31
C GLU A 331 -4.55 1.34 -33.20
N ARG A 332 -4.75 2.21 -34.20
CA ARG A 332 -5.87 3.14 -34.22
C ARG A 332 -7.21 2.41 -34.14
N ARG A 333 -7.39 1.31 -34.89
CA ARG A 333 -8.63 0.51 -34.86
C ARG A 333 -8.84 -0.13 -33.50
N ALA A 334 -7.78 -0.62 -32.83
CA ALA A 334 -7.87 -1.21 -31.50
C ALA A 334 -8.23 -0.16 -30.41
N ILE A 335 -7.67 1.05 -30.50
CA ILE A 335 -8.05 2.15 -29.60
C ILE A 335 -9.49 2.61 -29.90
N GLN A 336 -9.86 2.68 -31.17
CA GLN A 336 -11.20 3.08 -31.59
C GLN A 336 -12.29 2.10 -31.09
N SER A 337 -12.02 0.79 -31.07
CA SER A 337 -12.97 -0.18 -30.48
C SER A 337 -13.12 0.02 -28.97
N GLN A 338 -12.03 0.27 -28.24
CA GLN A 338 -12.09 0.58 -26.80
C GLN A 338 -12.89 1.86 -26.50
N CYS A 339 -12.84 2.85 -27.39
CA CYS A 339 -13.64 4.07 -27.27
C CYS A 339 -15.14 3.81 -27.44
N GLN A 340 -15.54 2.90 -28.34
CA GLN A 340 -16.94 2.58 -28.61
C GLN A 340 -17.58 1.82 -27.44
N ASP A 341 -16.86 0.89 -26.84
CA ASP A 341 -17.33 0.14 -25.67
C ASP A 341 -17.55 1.03 -24.43
N SER A 342 -16.85 2.17 -24.38
CA SER A 342 -16.87 3.09 -23.24
C SER A 342 -17.97 4.16 -23.31
N GLN A 343 -18.80 4.21 -24.37
CA GLN A 343 -19.88 5.20 -24.48
C GLN A 343 -21.25 4.66 -24.02
N PRO A 344 -21.68 4.92 -22.77
CA PRO A 344 -23.09 5.05 -22.47
C PRO A 344 -23.62 6.35 -23.09
N SER A 345 -24.76 6.23 -23.77
CA SER A 345 -25.51 7.16 -24.65
C SER A 345 -25.63 8.66 -24.31
N GLN A 346 -25.04 9.17 -23.22
CA GLN A 346 -25.07 10.59 -22.85
C GLN A 346 -23.73 11.33 -23.05
N GLN A 347 -22.60 10.63 -23.24
CA GLN A 347 -21.29 11.26 -23.48
C GLN A 347 -20.98 11.50 -24.97
N SER A 348 -21.82 11.03 -25.88
CA SER A 348 -21.66 11.18 -27.32
C SER A 348 -21.71 12.64 -27.76
N SER A 349 -22.53 13.50 -27.13
CA SER A 349 -22.65 14.92 -27.51
C SER A 349 -21.36 15.71 -27.26
N ILE A 350 -20.71 15.51 -26.10
CA ILE A 350 -19.45 16.17 -25.76
C ILE A 350 -18.32 15.67 -26.67
N ILE A 351 -18.33 14.38 -27.02
CA ILE A 351 -17.32 13.79 -27.91
C ILE A 351 -17.52 14.25 -29.36
N GLU A 352 -18.76 14.46 -29.82
CA GLU A 352 -19.04 15.07 -31.12
C GLU A 352 -18.68 16.55 -31.15
N GLU A 353 -18.95 17.29 -30.08
CA GLU A 353 -18.56 18.69 -29.96
C GLU A 353 -17.03 18.85 -29.98
N ILE A 354 -16.28 18.00 -29.26
CA ILE A 354 -14.82 17.99 -29.32
C ILE A 354 -14.32 17.53 -30.69
N LYS A 355 -14.94 16.53 -31.34
CA LYS A 355 -14.57 16.13 -32.71
C LYS A 355 -14.79 17.26 -33.72
N SER A 356 -15.89 17.99 -33.61
CA SER A 356 -16.22 19.10 -34.52
C SER A 356 -15.27 20.27 -34.35
N THR A 357 -14.91 20.59 -33.11
CA THR A 357 -13.96 21.68 -32.81
C THR A 357 -12.52 21.32 -33.18
N LEU A 358 -12.12 20.07 -33.00
CA LEU A 358 -10.79 19.60 -33.41
C LEU A 358 -10.68 19.43 -34.95
N SER A 359 -11.75 19.02 -35.62
CA SER A 359 -11.82 18.93 -37.08
C SER A 359 -11.78 20.29 -37.76
N ASN A 360 -12.31 21.34 -37.12
CA ASN A 360 -12.34 22.69 -37.68
C ASN A 360 -11.06 23.51 -37.41
N CYS A 361 -10.11 22.96 -36.64
CA CYS A 361 -8.85 23.63 -36.32
C CYS A 361 -7.68 23.21 -37.25
N ASP A 362 -7.89 22.21 -38.13
CA ASP A 362 -6.95 21.81 -39.18
C ASP A 362 -7.30 22.50 -40.53
N VAL A 363 -6.77 23.72 -40.73
CA VAL A 363 -6.26 24.27 -42.01
C VAL A 363 -7.19 24.26 -43.26
N THR A 364 -7.72 25.46 -43.56
CA THR A 364 -8.02 26.04 -44.91
C THR A 364 -9.17 25.49 -45.75
N THR A 365 -10.40 25.84 -45.40
CA THR A 365 -11.55 26.10 -46.31
C THR A 365 -12.61 26.73 -45.39
N ILE A 366 -13.16 27.93 -45.54
CA ILE A 366 -13.81 28.58 -46.68
C ILE A 366 -13.86 30.08 -46.35
N THR A 367 -13.21 30.89 -47.18
CA THR A 367 -13.66 32.26 -47.44
C THR A 367 -15.02 32.19 -48.13
N LYS A 368 -15.99 32.99 -47.64
CA LYS A 368 -17.37 33.22 -48.13
C LYS A 368 -18.48 32.45 -47.38
N SER A 369 -18.96 33.03 -46.28
CA SER A 369 -20.37 33.04 -45.88
C SER A 369 -20.55 33.99 -44.69
N ASP A 370 -20.46 35.29 -44.96
CA ASP A 370 -20.82 36.36 -44.01
C ASP A 370 -22.30 36.19 -43.63
N ASP A 371 -22.57 35.95 -42.34
CA ASP A 371 -23.78 36.38 -41.58
C ASP A 371 -24.04 35.55 -40.30
N ASN A 372 -23.26 34.49 -40.02
CA ASN A 372 -23.42 33.66 -38.81
C ASN A 372 -22.19 33.64 -37.87
N ASP A 373 -21.23 34.56 -38.09
CA ASP A 373 -19.88 34.49 -37.54
C ASP A 373 -19.73 34.90 -36.06
N ASN A 374 -20.63 35.71 -35.50
CA ASN A 374 -20.43 36.24 -34.14
C ASN A 374 -20.55 35.22 -33.00
N SER A 375 -21.32 34.13 -33.17
CA SER A 375 -21.38 33.06 -32.16
C SER A 375 -20.21 32.08 -32.30
N SER A 376 -19.82 31.78 -33.54
CA SER A 376 -18.70 30.88 -33.85
C SER A 376 -17.36 31.46 -33.38
N ILE A 377 -17.16 32.78 -33.56
CA ILE A 377 -15.95 33.48 -33.09
C ILE A 377 -15.83 33.40 -31.56
N LYS A 378 -16.91 33.62 -30.80
CA LYS A 378 -16.88 33.52 -29.32
C LYS A 378 -16.57 32.11 -28.82
N ILE A 379 -17.10 31.09 -29.49
CA ILE A 379 -16.82 29.69 -29.13
C ILE A 379 -15.34 29.38 -29.42
N ILE A 380 -14.82 29.82 -30.57
CA ILE A 380 -13.40 29.64 -30.94
C ILE A 380 -12.48 30.35 -29.94
N GLU A 381 -12.77 31.60 -29.56
CA GLU A 381 -11.98 32.32 -28.54
C GLU A 381 -11.99 31.60 -27.18
N SER A 382 -13.15 31.10 -26.76
CA SER A 382 -13.26 30.36 -25.49
C SER A 382 -12.49 29.03 -25.50
N LEU A 383 -12.46 28.35 -26.65
CA LEU A 383 -11.71 27.11 -26.84
C LEU A 383 -10.21 27.38 -26.95
N GLN A 384 -9.80 28.45 -27.64
CA GLN A 384 -8.40 28.87 -27.69
C GLN A 384 -7.87 29.23 -26.31
N LEU A 385 -8.66 29.91 -25.46
CA LEU A 385 -8.30 30.18 -24.07
C LEU A 385 -8.15 28.89 -23.25
N LYS A 386 -9.05 27.91 -23.41
CA LYS A 386 -8.96 26.62 -22.73
C LYS A 386 -7.77 25.78 -23.21
N ILE A 387 -7.48 25.77 -24.52
CA ILE A 387 -6.32 25.08 -25.09
C ILE A 387 -5.04 25.70 -24.55
N LYS A 388 -4.94 27.04 -24.56
CA LYS A 388 -3.76 27.75 -24.02
C LYS A 388 -3.56 27.46 -22.53
N SER A 389 -4.66 27.44 -21.75
CA SER A 389 -4.64 27.02 -20.34
C SER A 389 -4.17 25.57 -20.15
N LEU A 390 -4.57 24.64 -21.04
CA LEU A 390 -4.14 23.25 -20.98
C LEU A 390 -2.68 23.06 -21.40
N GLU A 391 -2.21 23.82 -22.39
CA GLU A 391 -0.81 23.86 -22.81
C GLU A 391 0.09 24.41 -21.69
N ASP A 392 -0.33 25.49 -21.03
CA ASP A 392 0.37 26.04 -19.86
C ASP A 392 0.45 25.00 -18.73
N ASN A 393 -0.66 24.33 -18.42
CA ASN A 393 -0.67 23.27 -17.40
C ASN A 393 0.18 22.05 -17.79
N GLN A 394 0.23 21.67 -19.07
CA GLN A 394 1.12 20.61 -19.54
C GLN A 394 2.60 21.02 -19.45
N SER A 395 2.93 22.27 -19.76
CA SER A 395 4.30 22.77 -19.63
C SER A 395 4.76 22.76 -18.16
N ILE A 396 3.87 23.10 -17.23
CA ILE A 396 4.12 23.04 -15.79
C ILE A 396 4.31 21.58 -15.33
N MET A 397 3.45 20.66 -15.76
CA MET A 397 3.60 19.23 -15.45
C MET A 397 4.88 18.63 -16.02
N LEU A 398 5.28 19.00 -17.24
CA LEU A 398 6.54 18.57 -17.84
C LEU A 398 7.76 19.14 -17.12
N ALA A 399 7.70 20.40 -16.68
CA ALA A 399 8.74 21.00 -15.85
C ALA A 399 8.88 20.28 -14.50
N GLN A 400 7.75 19.96 -13.85
CA GLN A 400 7.73 19.21 -12.59
C GLN A 400 8.25 17.77 -12.79
N LEU A 401 7.86 17.09 -13.87
CA LEU A 401 8.36 15.75 -14.18
C LEU A 401 9.87 15.76 -14.42
N ASN A 402 10.39 16.73 -15.18
CA ASN A 402 11.82 16.87 -15.41
C ASN A 402 12.59 17.16 -14.11
N GLN A 403 12.06 17.97 -13.20
CA GLN A 403 12.65 18.15 -11.87
C GLN A 403 12.67 16.85 -11.07
N LEU A 404 11.59 16.07 -11.11
CA LEU A 404 11.48 14.81 -10.38
C LEU A 404 12.45 13.75 -10.94
N ILE A 405 12.62 13.70 -12.27
CA ILE A 405 13.61 12.84 -12.93
C ILE A 405 15.04 13.26 -12.54
N GLN A 406 15.35 14.56 -12.52
CA GLN A 406 16.67 15.05 -12.10
C GLN A 406 16.96 14.70 -10.62
N MET A 407 15.97 14.87 -9.74
CA MET A 407 16.06 14.46 -8.33
C MET A 407 16.33 12.96 -8.19
N GLN A 408 15.64 12.13 -8.98
CA GLN A 408 15.83 10.68 -8.96
C GLN A 408 17.22 10.28 -9.47
N GLN A 409 17.71 10.92 -10.54
CA GLN A 409 19.07 10.67 -11.06
C GLN A 409 20.14 11.03 -10.03
N PHE A 410 19.97 12.14 -9.31
CA PHE A 410 20.88 12.55 -8.24
C PHE A 410 20.92 11.53 -7.09
N GLN A 411 19.77 10.98 -6.67
CA GLN A 411 19.74 9.92 -5.65
C GLN A 411 20.43 8.64 -6.12
N ILE A 412 20.25 8.24 -7.38
CA ILE A 412 20.91 7.05 -7.94
C ILE A 412 22.44 7.23 -7.93
N GLN A 413 22.96 8.43 -8.26
CA GLN A 413 24.39 8.72 -8.17
C GLN A 413 24.93 8.63 -6.73
N ILE A 414 24.18 9.12 -5.74
CA ILE A 414 24.58 9.02 -4.34
C ILE A 414 24.66 7.55 -3.91
N GLN A 415 23.68 6.73 -4.28
CA GLN A 415 23.70 5.30 -3.97
C GLN A 415 24.88 4.58 -4.65
N GLN A 416 25.20 4.90 -5.90
CA GLN A 416 26.35 4.32 -6.60
C GLN A 416 27.68 4.69 -5.93
N ASN A 417 27.86 5.94 -5.51
CA ASN A 417 29.06 6.37 -4.79
C ASN A 417 29.19 5.68 -3.42
N GLN A 418 28.09 5.50 -2.69
CA GLN A 418 28.11 4.75 -1.43
C GLN A 418 28.47 3.27 -1.64
N HIS A 419 27.96 2.66 -2.71
CA HIS A 419 28.29 1.27 -3.04
C HIS A 419 29.76 1.10 -3.45
N GLN A 420 30.32 2.06 -4.21
CA GLN A 420 31.76 2.07 -4.50
C GLN A 420 32.61 2.23 -3.24
N GLN A 421 32.22 3.11 -2.30
CA GLN A 421 32.94 3.26 -1.04
C GLN A 421 32.90 1.99 -0.19
N GLN A 422 31.75 1.30 -0.13
CA GLN A 422 31.66 0.00 0.54
C GLN A 422 32.54 -1.06 -0.11
N GLN A 423 32.59 -1.13 -1.45
CA GLN A 423 33.46 -2.09 -2.15
C GLN A 423 34.95 -1.80 -1.91
N VAL A 424 35.36 -0.53 -1.96
CA VAL A 424 36.75 -0.13 -1.65
C VAL A 424 37.10 -0.48 -0.20
N HIS A 425 36.17 -0.28 0.73
CA HIS A 425 36.38 -0.62 2.13
C HIS A 425 36.51 -2.14 2.35
N LEU A 426 35.67 -2.94 1.70
CA LEU A 426 35.77 -4.40 1.72
C LEU A 426 37.10 -4.91 1.13
N GLN A 427 37.57 -4.28 0.05
CA GLN A 427 38.83 -4.65 -0.61
C GLN A 427 40.05 -4.31 0.26
N GLN A 428 40.03 -3.18 0.98
CA GLN A 428 41.06 -2.86 1.99
C GLN A 428 41.04 -3.84 3.16
N GLN A 429 39.87 -4.27 3.62
CA GLN A 429 39.74 -5.25 4.70
C GLN A 429 40.32 -6.62 4.29
N GLN A 430 40.09 -7.04 3.04
CA GLN A 430 40.68 -8.27 2.49
C GLN A 430 42.20 -8.16 2.33
N GLN A 431 42.74 -7.00 1.95
CA GLN A 431 44.20 -6.78 1.87
C GLN A 431 44.85 -6.81 3.26
N GLN A 432 44.21 -6.26 4.29
CA GLN A 432 44.71 -6.35 5.67
C GLN A 432 44.69 -7.79 6.19
N GLN A 433 43.65 -8.57 5.86
CA GLN A 433 43.62 -10.01 6.19
C GLN A 433 44.71 -10.80 5.44
N HIS A 434 44.97 -10.47 4.17
CA HIS A 434 46.07 -11.10 3.43
C HIS A 434 47.45 -10.74 3.99
N GLN A 435 47.68 -9.50 4.42
CA GLN A 435 48.94 -9.12 5.06
C GLN A 435 49.15 -9.79 6.43
N GLN A 436 48.08 -9.96 7.22
CA GLN A 436 48.16 -10.72 8.49
C GLN A 436 48.42 -12.22 8.26
N HIS A 437 47.89 -12.80 7.18
CA HIS A 437 48.16 -14.20 6.84
C HIS A 437 49.55 -14.44 6.24
N VAL A 438 50.16 -13.43 5.59
CA VAL A 438 51.53 -13.51 5.07
C VAL A 438 52.56 -13.31 6.18
N PHE A 439 52.31 -12.42 7.16
CA PHE A 439 53.23 -12.23 8.29
C PHE A 439 53.27 -13.41 9.28
N ASN A 440 52.23 -14.24 9.33
CA ASN A 440 52.19 -15.42 10.20
C ASN A 440 52.81 -16.69 9.58
N ASN A 441 53.24 -16.64 8.31
CA ASN A 441 53.82 -17.80 7.61
C ASN A 441 55.33 -17.71 7.37
N GLU A 442 55.99 -16.64 7.82
CA GLU A 442 57.47 -16.54 7.84
C GLU A 442 58.04 -17.06 9.17
N ASN A 443 57.85 -18.35 9.44
CA ASN A 443 58.70 -19.11 10.37
C ASN A 443 58.49 -20.64 10.18
N PRO A 444 59.24 -21.30 9.29
CA PRO A 444 59.29 -22.75 9.25
C PRO A 444 60.68 -23.25 9.63
N GLN A 445 60.83 -23.73 10.86
CA GLN A 445 61.92 -24.64 11.22
C GLN A 445 61.39 -25.90 11.92
N ALA A 446 61.77 -27.01 11.30
CA ALA A 446 62.03 -28.34 11.87
C ALA A 446 60.88 -29.37 12.00
N GLN A 447 61.11 -30.46 11.24
CA GLN A 447 60.89 -31.89 11.55
C GLN A 447 59.47 -32.47 11.28
N SER A 448 59.29 -33.14 10.12
CA SER A 448 59.52 -34.58 9.83
C SER A 448 58.36 -35.46 10.37
N SER A 449 57.60 -36.28 9.62
CA SER A 449 57.88 -37.22 8.52
C SER A 449 56.55 -37.74 7.88
N PRO A 450 56.59 -38.49 6.75
CA PRO A 450 55.51 -38.58 5.74
C PRO A 450 54.86 -39.98 5.58
N GLN A 451 53.92 -40.09 4.61
CA GLN A 451 53.24 -41.27 3.99
C GLN A 451 51.71 -41.28 4.25
N GLN A 452 50.78 -41.48 3.31
CA GLN A 452 50.81 -42.12 1.98
C GLN A 452 49.54 -41.72 1.17
N GLN A 453 49.78 -41.42 -0.12
CA GLN A 453 49.04 -41.63 -1.38
C GLN A 453 47.54 -41.31 -1.68
N PRO A 454 47.21 -41.02 -2.99
CA PRO A 454 45.95 -40.41 -3.46
C PRO A 454 45.17 -41.22 -4.55
N GLN A 455 43.88 -40.89 -4.76
CA GLN A 455 43.13 -41.11 -6.03
C GLN A 455 42.10 -39.96 -6.18
N LEU A 456 42.20 -39.00 -7.11
CA LEU A 456 41.89 -38.99 -8.57
C LEU A 456 40.42 -39.29 -8.95
N HIS A 457 39.70 -38.23 -9.38
CA HIS A 457 38.83 -38.09 -10.56
C HIS A 457 37.83 -36.92 -10.31
N VAL A 458 38.03 -35.73 -10.89
CA VAL A 458 37.62 -35.27 -12.24
C VAL A 458 36.12 -35.46 -12.49
N PHE A 459 35.36 -34.36 -12.59
CA PHE A 459 34.51 -34.07 -13.76
C PHE A 459 34.08 -32.59 -13.80
N ASN A 460 34.68 -31.87 -14.75
CA ASN A 460 34.16 -30.68 -15.43
C ASN A 460 33.07 -31.15 -16.42
N ASN A 461 32.00 -30.39 -16.61
CA ASN A 461 31.40 -30.10 -17.92
C ASN A 461 30.18 -29.16 -17.76
N GLU A 462 30.22 -27.97 -18.39
CA GLU A 462 29.70 -27.67 -19.74
C GLU A 462 28.15 -27.65 -19.75
N ASN A 463 27.53 -26.48 -19.88
CA ASN A 463 27.25 -25.71 -21.11
C ASN A 463 25.77 -25.85 -21.54
N GLN A 464 25.14 -24.68 -21.63
CA GLN A 464 24.25 -24.21 -22.70
C GLN A 464 22.80 -24.73 -22.86
N PHE A 465 21.99 -23.74 -23.26
CA PHE A 465 20.70 -23.75 -23.97
C PHE A 465 19.41 -24.01 -23.18
N THR A 466 18.77 -22.95 -22.70
CA THR A 466 17.65 -22.27 -23.41
C THR A 466 17.32 -20.92 -22.77
#